data_AF-B7EG21-F1
#
_entry.id   AF-B7EG21-F1
#
_cell.length_a   1.000
_cell.length_b   1.000
_cell.length_c   1.000
_cell.angle_alpha   90.00
_cell.angle_beta   90.00
_cell.angle_gamma   90.00
#
_symmetry.space_group_name_H-M   'P 1'
#
loop_
_entity.id
_entity.type
_entity.pdbx_description
1 polymer ?
#
loop_
_entity_poly.entity_id
_entity_poly.type
_entity_poly.pdbx_seq_one_letter_code
_entity_poly.pdbx_strand_id
1 'polypeptide(L)'
;MSAAAAALRPTEPLPLPSGLSLAPRLKLLLTFFRADLSVRPVDEWQLKTALLAFLRDPPLSLPVLPDSDLSVRTLPDLHKRRRDEPVASGVLHVRDLSFLRPRRRNGDDEEEEAEEMTREQEEEKYFQWRSSLVEKLAGIELNLEGVKFRMSVEIPPSDDFRAMKKSWENFYASELLSSSMGFIFLNENAALSCDSC
;
A
#
# COMPACT_ATOMS: atom_id res chain seq x y z
N MET A 1 20.78 -12.88 -8.11
CA MET A 1 19.88 -12.65 -6.96
C MET A 1 19.63 -14.01 -6.32
N SER A 2 19.74 -14.14 -4.99
CA SER A 2 19.55 -15.44 -4.30
C SER A 2 18.15 -16.00 -4.59
N ALA A 3 18.04 -17.30 -4.89
CA ALA A 3 16.78 -18.01 -5.11
C ALA A 3 15.77 -17.82 -3.96
N ALA A 4 16.27 -17.50 -2.75
CA ALA A 4 15.47 -17.23 -1.57
C ALA A 4 14.46 -16.08 -1.74
N ALA A 5 14.76 -15.06 -2.56
CA ALA A 5 13.88 -13.89 -2.68
C ALA A 5 12.60 -14.16 -3.50
N ALA A 6 12.60 -15.16 -4.40
CA ALA A 6 11.48 -15.40 -5.30
C ALA A 6 10.27 -16.11 -4.64
N ALA A 7 10.44 -16.61 -3.41
CA ALA A 7 9.49 -17.50 -2.75
C ALA A 7 8.90 -16.95 -1.44
N LEU A 8 9.22 -15.72 -1.05
CA LEU A 8 8.79 -15.18 0.24
C LEU A 8 7.28 -14.98 0.28
N ARG A 9 6.65 -15.48 1.34
CA ARG A 9 5.24 -15.20 1.61
C ARG A 9 5.05 -13.74 2.07
N PRO A 10 3.89 -13.10 1.86
CA PRO A 10 3.67 -11.70 2.23
C PRO A 10 3.92 -11.37 3.70
N THR A 11 3.74 -12.37 4.59
CA THR A 11 3.95 -12.21 6.02
C THR A 11 5.31 -12.70 6.51
N GLU A 12 6.17 -13.23 5.63
CA GLU A 12 7.45 -13.85 6.00
C GLU A 12 8.64 -12.87 5.98
N PRO A 13 9.45 -12.80 7.06
CA PRO A 13 10.68 -12.02 7.05
C PRO A 13 11.76 -12.61 6.14
N LEU A 14 12.50 -11.75 5.43
CA LEU A 14 13.66 -12.13 4.63
C LEU A 14 14.94 -12.06 5.48
N PRO A 15 15.60 -13.19 5.79
CA PRO A 15 16.88 -13.18 6.49
C PRO A 15 17.98 -12.57 5.60
N LEU A 16 18.82 -11.75 6.20
CA LEU A 16 19.99 -11.13 5.56
C LEU A 16 21.30 -11.79 6.03
N PRO A 17 22.37 -11.74 5.22
CA PRO A 17 23.68 -12.30 5.61
C PRO A 17 24.28 -11.68 6.88
N SER A 18 23.87 -10.48 7.26
CA SER A 18 24.34 -9.79 8.47
C SER A 18 23.76 -10.35 9.77
N GLY A 19 22.85 -11.34 9.71
CA GLY A 19 22.08 -11.83 10.86
C GLY A 19 20.86 -10.98 11.19
N LEU A 20 20.61 -9.91 10.44
CA LEU A 20 19.37 -9.14 10.49
C LEU A 20 18.30 -9.79 9.59
N SER A 21 17.05 -9.39 9.77
CA SER A 21 15.94 -9.80 8.90
C SER A 21 15.13 -8.58 8.46
N LEU A 22 14.73 -8.56 7.19
CA LEU A 22 13.76 -7.60 6.69
C LEU A 22 12.36 -8.13 6.98
N ALA A 23 11.70 -7.55 7.96
CA ALA A 23 10.31 -7.86 8.26
C ALA A 23 9.39 -7.24 7.19
N PRO A 24 8.34 -7.95 6.76
CA PRO A 24 7.34 -7.39 5.87
C PRO A 24 6.57 -6.27 6.57
N ARG A 25 6.11 -5.31 5.78
CA ARG A 25 5.28 -4.20 6.25
C ARG A 25 4.34 -3.74 5.15
N LEU A 26 3.21 -3.19 5.55
CA LEU A 26 2.37 -2.38 4.68
C LEU A 26 2.59 -0.90 5.02
N LYS A 27 2.99 -0.09 4.04
CA LYS A 27 3.02 1.37 4.14
C LYS A 27 1.78 1.95 3.49
N LEU A 28 1.16 2.88 4.20
CA LEU A 28 0.04 3.67 3.72
C LEU A 28 0.43 5.15 3.74
N LEU A 29 0.16 5.83 2.64
CA LEU A 29 0.25 7.28 2.53
C LEU A 29 -1.08 7.88 2.91
N LEU A 30 -1.07 8.79 3.87
CA LEU A 30 -2.25 9.45 4.39
C LEU A 30 -2.25 10.91 3.95
N THR A 31 -3.41 11.40 3.52
CA THR A 31 -3.59 12.80 3.14
C THR A 31 -4.82 13.34 3.83
N PHE A 32 -4.69 14.48 4.52
CA PHE A 32 -5.76 15.06 5.32
C PHE A 32 -6.24 16.36 4.70
N PHE A 33 -7.56 16.50 4.60
CA PHE A 33 -8.28 17.67 4.09
C PHE A 33 -9.16 18.23 5.19
N ARG A 34 -9.43 19.54 5.19
CA ARG A 34 -10.45 20.09 6.08
C ARG A 34 -11.83 19.73 5.55
N ALA A 35 -12.65 19.13 6.40
CA ALA A 35 -14.06 18.87 6.09
C ALA A 35 -14.94 20.09 6.45
N ASP A 36 -14.54 20.85 7.46
CA ASP A 36 -15.23 22.05 7.92
C ASP A 36 -14.61 23.36 7.42
N LEU A 37 -15.24 24.48 7.78
CA LEU A 37 -14.79 25.84 7.47
C LEU A 37 -13.81 26.38 8.53
N SER A 38 -13.29 25.53 9.41
CA SER A 38 -12.44 25.97 10.51
C SER A 38 -11.07 26.41 9.99
N VAL A 39 -10.66 27.62 10.38
CA VAL A 39 -9.30 28.17 10.14
C VAL A 39 -8.33 27.86 11.28
N ARG A 40 -8.72 27.02 12.26
CA ARG A 40 -7.83 26.64 13.38
C ARG A 40 -6.57 25.93 12.88
N PRO A 41 -5.39 26.17 13.47
CA PRO A 41 -4.18 25.45 13.10
C PRO A 41 -4.38 23.93 13.30
N VAL A 42 -3.68 23.13 12.50
CA VAL A 42 -3.69 21.68 12.64
C VAL A 42 -2.68 21.30 13.72
N ASP A 43 -3.14 20.64 14.78
CA ASP A 43 -2.26 20.04 15.77
C ASP A 43 -1.85 18.63 15.32
N GLU A 44 -0.57 18.47 14.97
CA GLU A 44 -0.01 17.21 14.48
C GLU A 44 -0.05 16.10 15.53
N TRP A 45 0.25 16.44 16.79
CA TRP A 45 0.32 15.49 17.87
C TRP A 45 -1.08 14.98 18.24
N GLN A 46 -2.06 15.88 18.26
CA GLN A 46 -3.45 15.50 18.50
C GLN A 46 -4.03 14.67 17.34
N LEU A 47 -3.76 15.07 16.09
CA LEU A 47 -4.18 14.31 14.91
C LEU A 47 -3.58 12.90 14.91
N LYS A 48 -2.29 12.78 15.24
CA LYS A 48 -1.60 11.50 15.39
C LYS A 48 -2.24 10.65 16.49
N THR A 49 -2.50 11.23 17.66
CA THR A 49 -3.06 10.52 18.82
C THR A 49 -4.47 10.00 18.52
N ALA A 50 -5.32 10.85 17.95
CA ALA A 50 -6.68 10.46 17.58
C ALA A 50 -6.71 9.39 16.49
N LEU A 51 -5.81 9.48 15.50
CA LEU A 51 -5.71 8.44 14.47
C LEU A 51 -5.24 7.11 15.08
N LEU A 52 -4.25 7.10 15.97
CA LEU A 52 -3.82 5.86 16.65
C LEU A 52 -4.94 5.24 17.49
N ALA A 53 -5.74 6.05 18.18
CA ALA A 53 -6.91 5.56 18.91
C ALA A 53 -7.91 4.90 17.93
N PHE A 54 -8.25 5.59 16.84
CA PHE A 54 -9.15 5.08 15.82
C PHE A 54 -8.67 3.76 15.18
N LEU A 55 -7.36 3.61 14.94
CA LEU A 55 -6.78 2.40 14.35
C LEU A 55 -6.86 1.18 15.30
N ARG A 56 -6.83 1.42 16.62
CA ARG A 56 -6.89 0.38 17.66
C ARG A 56 -8.33 -0.05 17.94
N ASP A 57 -9.28 0.86 17.79
CA ASP A 57 -10.68 0.61 18.08
C ASP A 57 -11.39 -0.14 16.92
N PRO A 58 -12.49 -0.86 17.21
CA PRO A 58 -13.36 -1.41 16.17
C PRO A 58 -13.87 -0.29 15.24
N PRO A 59 -13.96 -0.53 13.91
CA PRO A 59 -13.97 -1.83 13.23
C PRO A 59 -12.61 -2.26 12.63
N LEU A 60 -11.53 -1.54 12.93
CA LEU A 60 -10.20 -1.85 12.40
C LEU A 60 -9.45 -2.83 13.27
N SER A 61 -9.46 -2.60 14.59
CA SER A 61 -8.84 -3.46 15.61
C SER A 61 -7.42 -3.90 15.22
N LEU A 62 -6.62 -2.98 14.67
CA LEU A 62 -5.24 -3.29 14.28
C LEU A 62 -4.42 -3.62 15.54
N PRO A 63 -3.39 -4.48 15.42
CA PRO A 63 -2.46 -4.74 16.51
C PRO A 63 -1.86 -3.44 17.05
N VAL A 64 -1.34 -3.49 18.29
CA VAL A 64 -0.76 -2.32 18.94
C VAL A 64 0.33 -1.70 18.06
N LEU A 65 0.02 -0.53 17.49
CA LEU A 65 0.95 0.26 16.69
C LEU A 65 1.79 1.15 17.63
N PRO A 66 3.13 1.04 17.60
CA PRO A 66 4.01 1.98 18.30
C PRO A 66 3.93 3.37 17.66
N ASP A 67 4.21 4.41 18.43
CA ASP A 67 4.15 5.80 17.93
C ASP A 67 5.09 6.04 16.74
N SER A 68 6.18 5.28 16.62
CA SER A 68 7.11 5.37 15.48
C SER A 68 6.50 4.93 14.15
N ASP A 69 5.41 4.16 14.17
CA ASP A 69 4.78 3.64 12.96
C ASP A 69 3.83 4.62 12.29
N LEU A 70 3.42 5.67 12.99
CA LEU A 70 2.66 6.77 12.43
C LEU A 70 3.44 8.09 12.51
N SER A 71 3.73 8.65 11.34
CA SER A 71 4.21 10.03 11.22
C SER A 71 3.13 10.87 10.55
N VAL A 72 2.85 12.04 11.10
CA VAL A 72 1.94 13.05 10.53
C VAL A 72 2.69 14.37 10.51
N ARG A 73 2.52 15.14 9.44
CA ARG A 73 3.15 16.45 9.25
C ARG A 73 2.17 17.42 8.59
N THR A 74 2.10 18.63 9.10
CA THR A 74 1.41 19.72 8.43
C THR A 74 2.13 20.11 7.15
N LEU A 75 1.35 20.48 6.15
CA LEU A 75 1.90 20.99 4.91
C LEU A 75 2.20 22.49 5.06
N PRO A 76 3.23 23.01 4.36
CA PRO A 76 3.54 24.42 4.39
C PRO A 76 2.43 25.26 3.73
N ASP A 77 2.47 26.56 4.01
CA ASP A 77 1.61 27.58 3.40
C ASP A 77 0.11 27.33 3.57
N LEU A 78 -0.33 26.84 4.73
CA LEU A 78 -1.74 26.57 5.02
C LEU A 78 -2.69 27.75 4.72
N HIS A 79 -2.20 28.99 4.83
CA HIS A 79 -2.96 30.21 4.54
C HIS A 79 -3.16 30.48 3.04
N LYS A 80 -2.34 29.89 2.15
CA LYS A 80 -2.49 29.99 0.69
C LYS A 80 -3.31 28.84 0.12
N ARG A 81 -3.53 27.80 0.91
CA ARG A 81 -4.18 26.57 0.44
C ARG A 81 -5.67 26.76 0.24
N ARG A 82 -6.19 26.14 -0.82
CA ARG A 82 -7.63 26.12 -1.13
C ARG A 82 -8.34 25.10 -0.24
N ARG A 83 -9.67 25.18 -0.20
CA ARG A 83 -10.51 24.31 0.65
C ARG A 83 -10.36 22.82 0.31
N ASP A 84 -10.18 22.52 -0.96
CA ASP A 84 -10.02 21.18 -1.52
C ASP A 84 -8.56 20.68 -1.50
N GLU A 85 -7.62 21.51 -1.04
CA GLU A 85 -6.23 21.14 -0.94
C GLU A 85 -5.91 20.47 0.40
N PRO A 86 -4.94 19.55 0.43
CA PRO A 86 -4.56 18.88 1.65
C PRO A 86 -3.88 19.85 2.61
N VAL A 87 -4.08 19.65 3.91
CA VAL A 87 -3.48 20.48 4.98
C VAL A 87 -2.42 19.73 5.77
N ALA A 88 -2.45 18.40 5.74
CA ALA A 88 -1.44 17.56 6.35
C ALA A 88 -1.24 16.29 5.51
N SER A 89 -0.08 15.68 5.67
CA SER A 89 0.24 14.36 5.13
C SER A 89 0.76 13.46 6.23
N GLY A 90 0.66 12.15 6.03
CA GLY A 90 1.14 11.17 6.97
C GLY A 90 1.60 9.89 6.29
N VAL A 91 2.32 9.09 7.06
CA VAL A 91 2.77 7.76 6.68
C VAL A 91 2.49 6.84 7.85
N LEU A 92 1.74 5.77 7.57
CA LEU A 92 1.44 4.69 8.50
C LEU A 92 2.14 3.41 8.05
N HIS A 93 2.85 2.76 8.97
CA HIS A 93 3.45 1.45 8.75
C HIS A 93 2.74 0.40 9.60
N VAL A 94 2.14 -0.60 8.96
CA VAL A 94 1.61 -1.79 9.64
C VAL A 94 2.66 -2.89 9.51
N ARG A 95 3.38 -3.17 10.61
CA ARG A 95 4.48 -4.16 10.64
C ARG A 95 4.03 -5.51 11.15
N ASP A 96 3.12 -5.53 12.11
CA ASP A 96 2.55 -6.78 12.59
C ASP A 96 1.50 -7.25 11.58
N LEU A 97 1.84 -8.30 10.84
CA LEU A 97 0.96 -9.00 9.90
C LEU A 97 0.70 -10.44 10.36
N SER A 98 1.08 -10.79 11.60
CA SER A 98 1.01 -12.16 12.10
C SER A 98 -0.41 -12.69 12.16
N PHE A 99 -1.40 -11.83 12.37
CA PHE A 99 -2.83 -12.18 12.38
C PHE A 99 -3.36 -12.65 11.01
N LEU A 100 -2.61 -12.41 9.93
CA LEU A 100 -2.97 -12.92 8.60
C LEU A 100 -2.51 -14.36 8.40
N ARG A 101 -1.54 -14.84 9.18
CA ARG A 101 -1.05 -16.22 9.10
C ARG A 101 -2.11 -17.21 9.61
N PRO A 102 -2.10 -18.46 9.12
CA PRO A 102 -2.90 -19.53 9.72
C PRO A 102 -2.53 -19.68 11.19
N ARG A 103 -3.52 -19.71 12.08
CA ARG A 103 -3.28 -19.97 13.49
C ARG A 103 -3.01 -21.47 13.65
N ARG A 104 -1.82 -21.82 14.15
CA ARG A 104 -1.57 -23.17 14.67
C ARG A 104 -2.43 -23.28 15.94
N ARG A 105 -3.45 -24.15 15.94
CA ARG A 105 -4.23 -24.44 17.14
C ARG A 105 -3.31 -25.20 18.10
N ASN A 106 -2.72 -24.50 19.07
CA ASN A 106 -1.96 -25.12 20.14
C ASN A 106 -2.95 -25.57 21.21
N GLY A 107 -3.13 -26.87 21.37
CA GLY A 107 -3.87 -27.47 22.47
C GLY A 107 -5.07 -28.30 22.02
N ASP A 108 -4.88 -29.61 22.06
CA ASP A 108 -5.84 -30.67 22.43
C ASP A 108 -7.14 -30.87 21.64
N ASP A 109 -7.26 -30.32 20.44
CA ASP A 109 -8.29 -30.76 19.50
C ASP A 109 -7.63 -31.55 18.36
N GLU A 110 -7.70 -32.87 18.50
CA GLU A 110 -7.31 -33.87 17.52
C GLU A 110 -7.91 -33.56 16.14
N GLU A 111 -7.06 -33.60 15.11
CA GLU A 111 -7.43 -33.85 13.71
C GLU A 111 -8.26 -32.80 12.93
N GLU A 112 -8.13 -31.51 13.21
CA GLU A 112 -8.12 -30.55 12.09
C GLU A 112 -6.68 -30.14 11.85
N GLU A 113 -5.98 -30.90 11.01
CA GLU A 113 -4.85 -30.38 10.25
C GLU A 113 -5.31 -29.06 9.67
N ALA A 114 -4.98 -27.95 10.31
CA ALA A 114 -5.34 -26.63 9.81
C ALA A 114 -4.75 -26.56 8.41
N GLU A 115 -5.60 -26.74 7.40
CA GLU A 115 -5.20 -26.92 6.01
C GLU A 115 -4.16 -25.86 5.73
N GLU A 116 -2.93 -26.30 5.43
CA GLU A 116 -1.82 -25.37 5.30
C GLU A 116 -2.17 -24.43 4.16
N MET A 117 -2.52 -23.19 4.52
CA MET A 117 -2.92 -22.18 3.56
C MET A 117 -1.85 -22.08 2.49
N THR A 118 -2.26 -22.31 1.25
CA THR A 118 -1.33 -22.25 0.12
C THR A 118 -0.82 -20.82 -0.01
N ARG A 119 0.36 -20.65 -0.61
CA ARG A 119 0.94 -19.33 -0.84
C ARG A 119 -0.04 -18.39 -1.56
N GLU A 120 -0.72 -18.90 -2.58
CA GLU A 120 -1.69 -18.14 -3.37
C GLU A 120 -2.87 -17.67 -2.53
N GLN A 121 -3.36 -18.52 -1.62
CA GLN A 121 -4.41 -18.16 -0.66
C GLN A 121 -3.94 -17.10 0.33
N GLU A 122 -2.70 -17.18 0.83
CA GLU A 122 -2.14 -16.18 1.74
C GLU A 122 -1.94 -14.82 1.04
N GLU A 123 -1.44 -14.84 -0.20
CA GLU A 123 -1.32 -13.65 -1.04
C GLU A 123 -2.68 -13.00 -1.32
N GLU A 124 -3.70 -13.80 -1.61
CA GLU A 124 -5.05 -13.29 -1.84
C GLU A 124 -5.70 -12.77 -0.56
N LYS A 125 -5.52 -13.46 0.57
CA LYS A 125 -5.98 -12.96 1.88
C LYS A 125 -5.31 -11.64 2.26
N TYR A 126 -4.00 -11.51 2.04
CA TYR A 126 -3.28 -10.27 2.25
C TYR A 126 -3.79 -9.15 1.33
N PHE A 127 -4.03 -9.47 0.06
CA PHE A 127 -4.60 -8.54 -0.91
C PHE A 127 -6.00 -8.06 -0.52
N GLN A 128 -6.88 -8.95 -0.06
CA GLN A 128 -8.22 -8.58 0.38
C GLN A 128 -8.18 -7.76 1.66
N TRP A 129 -7.36 -8.17 2.63
CA TRP A 129 -7.19 -7.42 3.87
C TRP A 129 -6.66 -6.00 3.63
N ARG A 130 -5.60 -5.85 2.83
CA ARG A 130 -5.04 -4.51 2.56
C ARG A 130 -6.05 -3.63 1.84
N SER A 131 -6.83 -4.19 0.91
CA SER A 131 -7.85 -3.45 0.15
C SER A 131 -8.99 -3.01 1.07
N SER A 132 -9.47 -3.91 1.92
CA SER A 132 -10.47 -3.60 2.94
C SER A 132 -9.98 -2.56 3.93
N LEU A 133 -8.70 -2.61 4.34
CA LEU A 133 -8.11 -1.61 5.23
C LEU A 133 -8.11 -0.22 4.58
N VAL A 134 -7.69 -0.12 3.30
CA VAL A 134 -7.72 1.14 2.56
C VAL A 134 -9.14 1.66 2.42
N GLU A 135 -10.10 0.80 2.05
CA GLU A 135 -11.51 1.17 1.92
C GLU A 135 -12.08 1.69 3.23
N LYS A 136 -11.83 0.99 4.34
CA LYS A 136 -12.30 1.42 5.67
C LYS A 136 -11.70 2.76 6.07
N LEU A 137 -10.42 3.01 5.78
CA LEU A 137 -9.74 4.25 6.13
C LEU A 137 -10.07 5.41 5.19
N ALA A 138 -10.41 5.13 3.94
CA ALA A 138 -10.71 6.13 2.94
C ALA A 138 -12.03 6.85 3.24
N GLY A 139 -11.99 8.18 3.28
CA GLY A 139 -13.18 9.00 3.47
C GLY A 139 -13.66 9.14 4.90
N ILE A 140 -12.94 8.59 5.89
CA ILE A 140 -13.24 8.82 7.29
C ILE A 140 -13.14 10.30 7.62
N GLU A 141 -14.11 10.79 8.40
CA GLU A 141 -14.05 12.09 9.05
C GLU A 141 -13.55 11.95 10.50
N LEU A 142 -12.35 12.47 10.76
CA LEU A 142 -11.78 12.57 12.10
C LEU A 142 -12.19 13.91 12.73
N ASN A 143 -12.75 13.89 13.94
CA ASN A 143 -13.15 15.09 14.67
C ASN A 143 -12.18 15.37 15.83
N LEU A 144 -11.48 16.49 15.78
CA LEU A 144 -10.48 16.92 16.76
C LEU A 144 -10.87 18.28 17.33
N GLU A 145 -11.33 18.32 18.58
CA GLU A 145 -11.71 19.57 19.28
C GLU A 145 -12.66 20.49 18.48
N GLY A 146 -13.57 19.88 17.70
CA GLY A 146 -14.52 20.59 16.85
C GLY A 146 -13.98 20.95 15.47
N VAL A 147 -12.78 20.50 15.10
CA VAL A 147 -12.25 20.57 13.74
C VAL A 147 -12.40 19.21 13.06
N LYS A 148 -13.08 19.18 11.91
CA LYS A 148 -13.28 17.96 11.14
C LYS A 148 -12.28 17.84 10.00
N PHE A 149 -11.63 16.68 9.91
CA PHE A 149 -10.70 16.34 8.84
C PHE A 149 -11.20 15.13 8.07
N ARG A 150 -11.20 15.23 6.73
CA ARG A 150 -11.41 14.08 5.85
C ARG A 150 -10.06 13.48 5.48
N MET A 151 -9.92 12.17 5.61
CA MET A 151 -8.69 11.46 5.24
C MET A 151 -8.83 10.74 3.89
N SER A 152 -7.78 10.80 3.08
CA SER A 152 -7.55 9.95 1.92
C SER A 152 -6.35 9.04 2.19
N VAL A 153 -6.39 7.83 1.65
CA VAL A 153 -5.36 6.81 1.86
C VAL A 153 -4.95 6.19 0.53
N GLU A 154 -3.64 6.01 0.34
CA GLU A 154 -3.05 5.40 -0.84
C GLU A 154 -1.98 4.38 -0.44
N ILE A 155 -1.89 3.26 -1.16
CA ILE A 155 -0.74 2.36 -1.09
C ILE A 155 0.29 2.83 -2.11
N PRO A 156 1.52 3.17 -1.71
CA PRO A 156 2.53 3.62 -2.66
C PRO A 156 2.86 2.50 -3.65
N PRO A 157 3.23 2.80 -4.91
CA PRO A 157 3.53 1.78 -5.91
C PRO A 157 4.59 0.76 -5.47
N SER A 158 5.52 1.18 -4.60
CA SER A 158 6.56 0.31 -4.02
C SER A 158 6.02 -0.84 -3.16
N ASP A 159 4.82 -0.70 -2.61
CA ASP A 159 4.17 -1.71 -1.79
C ASP A 159 3.04 -2.45 -2.55
N ASP A 160 2.82 -2.15 -3.85
CA ASP A 160 1.91 -2.89 -4.73
C ASP A 160 2.63 -3.64 -5.85
N PHE A 161 3.24 -4.76 -5.47
CA PHE A 161 4.00 -5.61 -6.39
C PHE A 161 3.16 -6.12 -7.59
N ARG A 162 1.86 -6.40 -7.40
CA ARG A 162 0.98 -6.86 -8.49
C ARG A 162 0.83 -5.77 -9.56
N ALA A 163 0.53 -4.54 -9.15
CA ALA A 163 0.41 -3.40 -10.05
C ALA A 163 1.75 -3.07 -10.72
N MET A 164 2.84 -3.09 -9.95
CA MET A 164 4.18 -2.85 -10.48
C MET A 164 4.60 -3.90 -11.50
N LYS A 165 4.39 -5.19 -11.20
CA LYS A 165 4.69 -6.28 -12.14
C LYS A 165 3.91 -6.09 -13.45
N LYS A 166 2.61 -5.80 -13.36
CA LYS A 166 1.77 -5.55 -14.53
C LYS A 166 2.21 -4.32 -15.32
N SER A 167 2.61 -3.22 -14.66
CA SER A 167 3.10 -2.03 -15.36
C SER A 167 4.40 -2.31 -16.11
N TRP A 168 5.29 -3.11 -15.52
CA TRP A 168 6.51 -3.60 -16.16
C TRP A 168 6.21 -4.50 -17.36
N GLU A 169 5.35 -5.50 -17.21
CA GLU A 169 4.93 -6.39 -18.29
C GLU A 169 4.31 -5.63 -19.46
N ASN A 170 3.41 -4.67 -19.17
CA ASN A 170 2.79 -3.83 -20.18
C ASN A 170 3.80 -2.96 -20.92
N PHE A 171 4.75 -2.35 -20.20
CA PHE A 171 5.79 -1.52 -20.80
C PHE A 171 6.62 -2.31 -21.81
N TYR A 172 7.13 -3.49 -21.43
CA TYR A 172 7.93 -4.31 -22.35
C TYR A 172 7.11 -4.93 -23.47
N ALA A 173 5.85 -5.30 -23.24
CA ALA A 173 4.95 -5.73 -24.32
C ALA A 173 4.76 -4.61 -25.36
N SER A 174 4.59 -3.36 -24.91
CA SER A 174 4.46 -2.22 -25.83
C SER A 174 5.76 -1.91 -26.59
N GLU A 175 6.92 -2.03 -25.95
CA GLU A 175 8.23 -1.83 -26.60
C GLU A 175 8.50 -2.91 -27.66
N LEU A 176 8.18 -4.18 -27.36
CA LEU A 176 8.29 -5.27 -28.33
C LEU A 176 7.33 -5.07 -29.52
N LEU A 177 6.09 -4.66 -29.25
CA LEU A 177 5.12 -4.34 -30.31
C LEU A 177 5.53 -3.12 -31.14
N SER A 178 6.10 -2.09 -30.52
CA SER A 178 6.65 -0.92 -31.21
C SER A 178 7.82 -1.31 -32.11
N SER A 179 8.73 -2.15 -31.62
CA SER A 179 9.84 -2.67 -32.41
C SER A 179 9.37 -3.56 -33.57
N SER A 180 8.36 -4.41 -33.35
CA SER A 180 7.77 -5.23 -34.42
C SER A 180 7.01 -4.39 -35.45
N MET A 181 6.27 -3.35 -35.03
CA MET A 181 5.66 -2.41 -35.98
C MET A 181 6.71 -1.62 -36.75
N GLY A 182 7.80 -1.18 -36.10
CA GLY A 182 8.93 -0.55 -36.78
C GLY A 182 9.52 -1.45 -37.87
N PHE A 183 9.63 -2.75 -37.60
CA PHE A 183 10.08 -3.73 -38.59
C PHE A 183 9.08 -3.91 -39.75
N ILE A 184 7.77 -3.95 -39.47
CA ILE A 184 6.73 -4.03 -40.52
C ILE A 184 6.74 -2.77 -41.39
N PHE A 185 6.78 -1.56 -40.80
CA PHE A 185 6.84 -0.31 -41.56
C PHE A 185 8.12 -0.17 -42.39
N LEU A 186 9.26 -0.64 -41.88
CA LEU A 186 10.50 -0.67 -42.67
C LEU A 186 10.38 -1.64 -43.84
N ASN A 187 9.75 -2.81 -43.64
CA ASN A 187 9.61 -3.80 -44.70
C ASN A 187 8.56 -3.38 -45.76
N GLU A 188 7.49 -2.71 -45.36
CA GLU A 188 6.46 -2.20 -46.28
C GLU A 188 6.97 -1.02 -47.11
N ASN A 189 7.77 -0.11 -46.51
CA ASN A 189 8.45 0.95 -47.26
C ASN A 189 9.55 0.41 -48.18
N ALA A 190 10.26 -0.66 -47.78
CA ALA A 190 11.22 -1.32 -48.65
C ALA A 190 10.53 -2.00 -49.85
N ALA A 191 9.37 -2.64 -49.62
CA ALA A 191 8.59 -3.26 -50.69
C ALA A 191 8.03 -2.23 -51.69
N LEU A 192 7.48 -1.10 -51.20
CA LEU A 192 7.00 -0.01 -52.06
C LEU A 192 8.13 0.67 -52.85
N SER A 193 9.37 0.64 -52.35
CA SER A 193 10.53 1.17 -53.07
C SER A 193 10.99 0.25 -54.21
N CYS A 194 10.54 -1.00 -54.29
CA CYS A 194 10.97 -1.94 -55.33
C CYS A 194 10.05 -2.00 -56.55
N ASP A 195 8.85 -1.40 -56.52
CA ASP A 195 7.90 -1.41 -57.65
C ASP A 195 8.03 -0.18 -58.57
N SER A 196 9.21 0.43 -58.65
CA SER A 196 9.55 1.43 -59.67
C SER A 196 10.84 1.07 -60.39
N CYS A 197 10.77 0.03 -61.23
CA CYS A 197 11.66 -0.25 -62.36
C CYS A 197 10.85 -0.98 -63.43
#